data_AF-C2G4Q1-F1
#
_entry.id   AF-C2G4Q1-F1
#
_cell.length_a   1.000
_cell.length_b   1.000
_cell.length_c   1.000
_cell.angle_alpha   90.00
_cell.angle_beta   90.00
_cell.angle_gamma   90.00
#
_symmetry.space_group_name_H-M   'P 1'
#
loop_
_entity.id
_entity.type
_entity.pdbx_description
1 polymer ?
#
loop_
_entity_poly.entity_id
_entity_poly.type
_entity_poly.pdbx_seq_one_letter_code
_entity_poly.pdbx_strand_id
1 'polypeptide(L)' 'MSEQYTQDETFERMDYTSLALAKGEYDNCTFINCNFAEQDLSGFKFIDCSFKHCNLSLVRLEKTSIARYYL' A
#
# COMPACT_ATOMS: atom_id res chain seq x y z
N MET A 1 19.31 4.33 -6.43
CA MET A 1 18.64 4.73 -5.18
C MET A 1 17.75 3.56 -4.81
N SER A 2 17.94 2.96 -3.63
CA SER A 2 17.19 1.78 -3.21
C SER A 2 15.73 2.17 -2.93
N GLU A 3 14.80 1.55 -3.64
CA GLU A 3 13.38 1.62 -3.29
C GLU A 3 13.18 1.02 -1.89
N GLN A 4 12.28 1.60 -1.08
CA GLN A 4 11.99 1.08 0.26
C GLN A 4 11.46 -0.36 0.13
N TYR A 5 11.93 -1.29 0.98
CA TYR A 5 11.39 -2.64 1.05
C TYR A 5 10.84 -2.87 2.46
N THR A 6 9.58 -3.28 2.54
CA THR A 6 8.88 -3.58 3.80
C THR A 6 8.15 -4.91 3.67
N GLN A 7 8.28 -5.79 4.67
CA GLN A 7 7.69 -7.13 4.64
C GLN A 7 7.06 -7.49 5.99
N ASP A 8 5.97 -8.28 5.96
CA ASP A 8 5.31 -8.86 7.15
C ASP A 8 4.83 -7.82 8.18
N GLU A 9 4.60 -6.57 7.75
CA GLU A 9 4.15 -5.49 8.62
C GLU A 9 2.63 -5.27 8.55
N THR A 10 2.06 -4.86 9.68
CA THR A 10 0.65 -4.43 9.77
C THR A 10 0.57 -2.95 10.09
N PHE A 11 -0.13 -2.20 9.24
CA PHE A 11 -0.40 -0.78 9.41
C PHE A 11 -1.87 -0.61 9.78
N GLU A 12 -2.16 -0.05 10.95
CA GLU A 12 -3.53 0.10 11.45
C GLU A 12 -3.89 1.56 11.70
N ARG A 13 -5.08 1.98 11.25
CA ARG A 13 -5.66 3.31 11.51
C ARG A 13 -4.74 4.47 11.11
N MET A 14 -3.93 4.26 10.07
CA MET A 14 -3.02 5.27 9.54
C MET A 14 -3.76 6.21 8.59
N ASP A 15 -3.54 7.51 8.73
CA ASP A 15 -4.03 8.50 7.77
C ASP A 15 -2.92 8.91 6.79
N TYR A 16 -2.92 8.28 5.61
CA TYR A 16 -1.92 8.57 4.58
C TYR A 16 -2.25 9.82 3.75
N THR A 17 -3.36 10.51 4.03
CA THR A 17 -3.66 11.82 3.41
C THR A 17 -2.82 12.94 4.02
N SER A 18 -2.42 12.79 5.29
CA SER A 18 -1.56 13.72 6.01
C SER A 18 -0.10 13.26 6.07
N LEU A 19 0.17 11.95 5.93
CA LEU A 19 1.51 11.38 5.86
C LEU A 19 1.62 10.41 4.67
N ALA A 20 2.29 10.81 3.59
CA ALA A 20 2.43 9.93 2.43
C ALA A 20 3.17 8.63 2.78
N LEU A 21 2.68 7.50 2.24
CA LEU A 21 3.37 6.21 2.32
C LEU A 21 4.72 6.29 1.60
N ALA A 22 5.77 5.70 2.15
CA ALA A 22 7.09 5.68 1.52
C ALA A 22 7.05 4.86 0.22
N LYS A 23 7.53 5.42 -0.89
CA LYS A 23 7.53 4.71 -2.17
C LYS A 23 8.46 3.49 -2.14
N GLY A 24 7.92 2.33 -2.48
CA GLY A 24 8.66 1.08 -2.40
C GLY A 24 7.85 -0.17 -2.70
N GLU A 25 8.43 -1.29 -2.30
CA GLU A 25 7.87 -2.63 -2.37
C GLU A 25 7.38 -3.04 -0.97
N TYR A 26 6.17 -3.54 -0.93
CA TYR A 26 5.50 -4.06 0.26
C TYR A 26 5.14 -5.51 0.00
N ASP A 27 5.65 -6.42 0.82
CA ASP A 27 5.44 -7.87 0.69
C ASP A 27 4.75 -8.44 1.94
N ASN A 28 3.69 -9.23 1.76
CA ASN A 28 2.87 -9.82 2.83
C ASN A 28 2.41 -8.81 3.91
N CYS A 29 2.24 -7.53 3.53
CA CYS A 29 1.83 -6.48 4.47
C CYS A 29 0.30 -6.37 4.57
N THR A 30 -0.20 -6.00 5.75
CA THR A 30 -1.64 -5.78 5.96
C THR A 30 -1.92 -4.32 6.34
N PHE A 31 -2.75 -3.63 5.57
CA PHE A 31 -3.26 -2.30 5.88
C PHE A 31 -4.70 -2.42 6.40
N ILE A 32 -4.99 -1.93 7.60
CA ILE A 32 -6.30 -2.05 8.27
C ILE A 32 -6.82 -0.69 8.69
N ASN A 33 -8.03 -0.32 8.27
CA ASN A 33 -8.65 0.98 8.60
C ASN A 33 -7.78 2.19 8.20
N CYS A 34 -6.96 2.08 7.17
CA CYS A 34 -6.09 3.16 6.72
C CYS A 34 -6.79 4.08 5.70
N ASN A 35 -6.44 5.35 5.68
CA ASN A 35 -6.97 6.31 4.71
C ASN A 35 -5.92 6.65 3.65
N PHE A 36 -6.13 6.21 2.42
CA PHE A 36 -5.30 6.51 1.24
C PHE A 36 -6.05 7.40 0.24
N ALA A 37 -7.09 8.12 0.66
CA ALA A 37 -7.87 8.94 -0.26
C ALA A 37 -6.97 9.91 -1.04
N GLU A 38 -7.19 9.99 -2.35
CA GLU A 38 -6.46 10.89 -3.26
C GLU A 38 -4.93 10.67 -3.31
N GLN A 39 -4.40 9.60 -2.71
CA GLN A 39 -2.97 9.32 -2.75
C GLN A 39 -2.53 8.85 -4.13
N ASP A 40 -1.27 9.18 -4.46
CA ASP A 40 -0.60 8.65 -5.64
C ASP A 40 0.31 7.48 -5.26
N LEU A 41 -0.21 6.25 -5.45
CA LEU A 41 0.53 5.02 -5.22
C LEU A 41 1.13 4.48 -6.53
N SER A 42 1.33 5.34 -7.53
CA SER A 42 1.85 4.95 -8.83
C SER A 42 3.30 4.44 -8.75
N GLY A 43 3.52 3.26 -9.30
CA GLY A 43 4.81 2.57 -9.27
C GLY A 43 5.17 1.91 -7.94
N PHE A 44 4.24 1.82 -6.99
CA PHE A 44 4.40 0.94 -5.82
C PHE A 44 4.26 -0.53 -6.25
N LYS A 45 4.86 -1.44 -5.48
CA LYS A 45 4.63 -2.88 -5.63
C LYS A 45 4.05 -3.42 -4.34
N PHE A 46 2.88 -4.05 -4.45
CA PHE A 46 2.20 -4.71 -3.35
C PHE A 46 2.12 -6.21 -3.68
N ILE A 47 2.92 -7.01 -3.00
CA ILE A 47 3.01 -8.47 -3.15
C ILE A 47 2.36 -9.09 -1.92
N ASP A 48 1.37 -9.96 -2.11
CA ASP A 48 0.60 -10.61 -1.05
C ASP A 48 0.01 -9.66 0.02
N CYS A 49 -0.12 -8.38 -0.31
CA CYS A 49 -0.65 -7.38 0.59
C CYS A 49 -2.18 -7.45 0.69
N SER A 50 -2.70 -7.07 1.85
CA SER A 50 -4.14 -6.99 2.10
C SER A 50 -4.53 -5.60 2.59
N PHE A 51 -5.51 -4.99 1.93
CA PHE A 51 -6.12 -3.71 2.36
C PHE A 51 -7.52 -4.01 2.91
N LYS A 52 -7.72 -3.87 4.23
CA LYS A 52 -8.97 -4.20 4.94
C LYS A 52 -9.58 -2.93 5.52
N HIS A 53 -10.82 -2.62 5.14
CA HIS A 53 -11.53 -1.41 5.60
C HIS A 53 -10.77 -0.09 5.34
N CYS A 54 -9.89 -0.06 4.33
CA CYS A 54 -9.17 1.14 3.96
C CYS A 54 -10.01 2.05 3.06
N ASN A 55 -9.88 3.36 3.22
CA ASN A 55 -10.41 4.32 2.26
C ASN A 55 -9.43 4.46 1.09
N LEU A 56 -9.80 3.94 -0.08
CA LEU A 56 -9.00 4.00 -1.31
C LEU A 56 -9.64 4.94 -2.36
N SER A 57 -10.54 5.83 -1.93
CA SER A 57 -11.27 6.72 -2.84
C SER A 57 -10.32 7.62 -3.62
N LEU A 58 -10.47 7.66 -4.95
CA LEU A 58 -9.64 8.49 -5.85
C LEU A 58 -8.13 8.19 -5.79
N VAL A 59 -7.72 7.04 -5.27
CA VAL A 59 -6.30 6.65 -5.26
C VAL A 59 -5.81 6.40 -6.69
N ARG A 60 -4.61 6.89 -7.02
CA ARG A 60 -3.96 6.63 -8.31
C ARG A 60 -3.06 5.40 -8.19
N LEU A 61 -3.26 4.43 -9.09
CA LEU A 61 -2.56 3.14 -9.11
C LEU A 61 -1.82 2.91 -10.45
N GLU A 62 -1.40 3.97 -11.12
CA GLU A 62 -0.76 3.81 -12.42
C GLU A 62 0.58 3.06 -12.27
N LYS A 63 0.79 2.02 -13.08
CA LYS A 63 2.00 1.17 -13.00
C LYS A 63 2.21 0.52 -11.62
N THR A 64 1.16 0.41 -10.81
CA THR A 64 1.20 -0.33 -9.54
C THR A 64 1.05 -1.82 -9.83
N SER A 65 1.89 -2.64 -9.20
CA SER A 65 1.76 -4.11 -9.29
C SER A 65 1.05 -4.63 -8.06
N ILE A 66 -0.06 -5.34 -8.25
CA ILE A 66 -0.78 -6.05 -7.19
C ILE A 66 -0.75 -7.54 -7.56
N ALA A 67 -0.01 -8.34 -6.80
CA ALA A 67 0.08 -9.78 -7.01
C ALA A 67 -0.38 -10.50 -5.74
N ARG A 68 -1.26 -11.49 -5.90
CA ARG A 68 -1.63 -12.43 -4.84
C ARG A 68 -1.30 -13.84 -5.32
N TYR A 69 -0.43 -14.54 -4.60
CA TYR A 69 -0.13 -15.93 -4.89
C TYR A 69 -1.21 -16.84 -4.29
N TYR A 70 -1.86 -17.63 -5.13
CA TYR A 70 -2.66 -18.79 -4.72
C TYR A 70 -1.82 -20.02 -5.02
N LEU A 71 -1.52 -20.82 -3.98
CA LEU A 71 -0.90 -22.14 -4.11
C LEU A 71 -1.94 -23.17 -4.57
#